data_AF-A0A0E1XKE8-F1
#
_entry.id   AF-A0A0E1XKE8-F1
#
_cell.length_a   1.000
_cell.length_b   1.000
_cell.length_c   1.000
_cell.angle_alpha   90.00
_cell.angle_beta   90.00
_cell.angle_gamma   90.00
#
_symmetry.space_group_name_H-M   'P 1'
#
loop_
_entity.id
_entity.type
_entity.pdbx_description
1 polymer ?
#
loop_
_entity_poly.entity_id
_entity_poly.type
_entity_poly.pdbx_seq_one_letter_code
_entity_poly.pdbx_strand_id
1 'polypeptide(L)'
;MTEDIMILSILLIFFCIRLVSLKISINHSKQLKADGAVEYGVKNSKFLAITHVLIYVLAGVEAFINKDTFSFANGIGLVILIFAYIMLFMVIKTLGGIWTLKLFILPNHPIIKSGLYKITKHPNYFLNIIPELIGVLLLTHATYTTILLVPYAYFLYVRIKQEEKLMNI
;
A
#
# COMPACT_ATOMS: atom_id res chain seq x y z
N MET A 1 1.20 -25.63 -14.81
CA MET A 1 1.32 -24.16 -14.76
C MET A 1 2.80 -23.87 -14.71
N THR A 2 3.36 -23.14 -15.69
CA THR A 2 4.77 -22.73 -15.63
C THR A 2 4.97 -21.76 -14.46
N GLU A 3 6.18 -21.73 -13.88
CA GLU A 3 6.45 -21.01 -12.62
C GLU A 3 6.25 -19.49 -12.76
N ASP A 4 6.52 -18.93 -13.94
CA ASP A 4 6.22 -17.55 -14.32
C ASP A 4 4.71 -17.26 -14.28
N ILE A 5 3.87 -18.14 -14.83
CA ILE A 5 2.40 -18.01 -14.77
C ILE A 5 1.93 -18.05 -13.31
N MET A 6 2.55 -18.86 -12.46
CA MET A 6 2.23 -18.91 -11.03
C MET A 6 2.56 -17.57 -10.35
N ILE A 7 3.76 -17.03 -10.55
CA ILE A 7 4.18 -15.74 -9.99
C ILE A 7 3.24 -14.61 -10.43
N LEU A 8 2.93 -14.55 -11.72
CA LEU A 8 2.01 -13.55 -12.28
C LEU A 8 0.59 -13.70 -11.73
N SER A 9 0.12 -14.94 -11.54
CA SER A 9 -1.19 -15.21 -10.94
C SER A 9 -1.24 -14.75 -9.48
N ILE A 10 -0.18 -15.01 -8.70
CA ILE A 10 -0.07 -14.53 -7.32
C ILE A 10 -0.07 -12.99 -7.29
N LEU A 11 0.74 -12.34 -8.12
CA LEU A 11 0.80 -10.89 -8.23
C LEU A 11 -0.58 -10.31 -8.56
N LEU A 12 -1.29 -10.91 -9.51
CA LEU A 12 -2.64 -10.51 -9.91
C LEU A 12 -3.64 -10.65 -8.76
N ILE A 13 -3.60 -11.74 -8.00
CA ILE A 13 -4.46 -11.95 -6.83
C ILE A 13 -4.26 -10.82 -5.82
N PHE A 14 -3.01 -10.49 -5.46
CA PHE A 14 -2.73 -9.40 -4.54
C PHE A 14 -3.16 -8.04 -5.11
N PHE A 15 -2.94 -7.80 -6.41
CA PHE A 15 -3.45 -6.60 -7.07
C PHE A 15 -4.98 -6.50 -7.00
N CYS A 16 -5.71 -7.60 -7.19
CA CYS A 16 -7.17 -7.63 -6.99
C CYS A 16 -7.55 -7.31 -5.54
N ILE A 17 -6.83 -7.83 -4.55
CA ILE A 17 -7.06 -7.48 -3.13
C ILE A 17 -6.80 -5.98 -2.89
N ARG A 18 -5.78 -5.39 -3.52
CA ARG A 18 -5.53 -3.93 -3.50
C ARG A 18 -6.73 -3.16 -4.06
N LEU A 19 -7.33 -3.61 -5.16
CA LEU A 19 -8.55 -3.00 -5.72
C LEU A 19 -9.76 -3.12 -4.79
N VAL A 20 -9.90 -4.23 -4.05
CA VAL A 20 -10.92 -4.35 -2.98
C VAL A 20 -10.66 -3.31 -1.89
N SER A 21 -9.42 -3.15 -1.44
CA SER A 21 -9.07 -2.12 -0.45
C SER A 21 -9.33 -0.71 -0.97
N LEU A 22 -9.09 -0.44 -2.26
CA LEU A 22 -9.43 0.83 -2.90
C LEU A 22 -10.95 1.06 -2.88
N LYS A 23 -11.76 0.04 -3.17
CA LYS A 23 -13.23 0.13 -3.09
C LYS A 23 -13.70 0.47 -1.67
N ILE A 24 -13.10 -0.16 -0.64
CA ILE A 24 -13.37 0.18 0.76
C ILE A 24 -13.03 1.65 1.02
N SER A 25 -11.85 2.11 0.61
CA SER A 25 -11.41 3.49 0.77
C SER A 25 -12.35 4.49 0.05
N ILE A 26 -12.89 4.15 -1.13
CA ILE A 26 -13.81 5.01 -1.86
C ILE A 26 -15.12 5.18 -1.07
N ASN A 27 -15.65 4.09 -0.52
CA ASN A 27 -16.87 4.13 0.27
C ASN A 27 -16.68 4.96 1.54
N HIS A 28 -15.58 4.75 2.27
CA HIS A 28 -15.21 5.56 3.42
C HIS A 28 -15.03 7.04 3.05
N SER A 29 -14.37 7.34 1.93
CA SER A 29 -14.17 8.71 1.45
C SER A 29 -15.49 9.43 1.17
N LYS A 30 -16.51 8.73 0.66
CA LYS A 30 -17.84 9.31 0.45
C LYS A 30 -18.49 9.68 1.77
N GLN A 31 -18.45 8.78 2.75
CA GLN A 31 -19.00 9.02 4.09
C GLN A 31 -18.25 10.16 4.79
N LEU A 32 -16.92 10.13 4.81
CA LEU A 32 -16.10 11.18 5.41
C LEU A 32 -16.39 12.57 4.82
N LYS A 33 -16.60 12.68 3.51
CA LYS A 33 -17.01 13.95 2.88
C LYS A 33 -18.38 14.42 3.37
N ALA A 34 -19.34 13.51 3.52
CA ALA A 34 -20.65 13.84 4.07
C ALA A 34 -20.56 14.30 5.54
N ASP A 35 -19.61 13.73 6.29
CA ASP A 35 -19.30 14.09 7.68
C ASP A 35 -18.42 15.35 7.82
N GLY A 36 -18.17 16.07 6.72
CA GLY A 36 -17.44 17.34 6.71
C GLY A 36 -15.92 17.22 6.66
N ALA A 37 -15.37 16.06 6.30
CA ALA A 37 -13.93 15.89 6.12
C ALA A 37 -13.40 16.65 4.90
N VAL A 38 -12.21 17.24 5.04
CA VAL A 38 -11.51 17.95 3.96
C VAL A 38 -10.39 17.09 3.40
N GLU A 39 -10.28 17.03 2.06
CA GLU A 39 -9.21 16.31 1.36
C GLU A 39 -7.95 17.18 1.26
N TYR A 40 -6.81 16.67 1.76
CA TYR A 40 -5.51 17.34 1.67
C TYR A 40 -4.54 16.54 0.79
N GLY A 41 -3.47 17.20 0.34
CA GLY A 41 -2.37 16.50 -0.35
C GLY A 41 -2.78 15.75 -1.63
N VAL A 42 -3.83 16.21 -2.35
CA VAL A 42 -4.40 15.53 -3.53
C VAL A 42 -3.33 15.19 -4.57
N LYS A 43 -2.43 16.12 -4.89
CA LYS A 43 -1.33 15.91 -5.85
C LYS A 43 -0.38 14.79 -5.38
N ASN A 44 0.03 14.82 -4.11
CA ASN A 44 0.92 13.80 -3.55
C ASN A 44 0.25 12.42 -3.48
N SER A 45 -1.03 12.37 -3.10
CA SER A 45 -1.84 11.15 -3.09
C SER A 45 -1.96 10.54 -4.49
N LYS A 46 -2.11 11.38 -5.52
CA LYS A 46 -2.13 10.95 -6.92
C LYS A 46 -0.78 10.36 -7.34
N PHE A 47 0.34 10.99 -6.98
CA PHE A 47 1.66 10.45 -7.29
C PHE A 47 1.94 9.13 -6.56
N LEU A 48 1.58 9.01 -5.28
CA LEU A 48 1.66 7.73 -4.56
C LEU A 48 0.91 6.62 -5.30
N ALA A 49 -0.34 6.88 -5.70
CA ALA A 49 -1.15 5.91 -6.41
C ALA A 49 -0.56 5.53 -7.78
N ILE A 50 -0.09 6.51 -8.55
CA ILE A 50 0.55 6.28 -9.86
C ILE A 50 1.81 5.44 -9.70
N THR A 51 2.73 5.84 -8.82
CA THR A 51 3.98 5.11 -8.61
C THR A 51 3.71 3.69 -8.08
N HIS A 52 2.72 3.52 -7.20
CA HIS A 52 2.30 2.19 -6.73
C HIS A 52 1.85 1.28 -7.88
N VAL A 53 0.95 1.78 -8.73
CA VAL A 53 0.44 1.02 -9.88
C VAL A 53 1.58 0.73 -10.87
N LEU A 54 2.47 1.68 -11.11
CA LEU A 54 3.64 1.48 -11.96
C LEU A 54 4.55 0.37 -11.42
N ILE A 55 4.77 0.28 -10.11
CA ILE A 55 5.56 -0.82 -9.51
C ILE A 55 4.89 -2.17 -9.83
N TYR A 56 3.59 -2.32 -9.58
CA TYR A 56 2.89 -3.58 -9.88
C TYR A 56 2.96 -3.96 -11.37
N VAL A 57 2.72 -2.99 -12.26
CA VAL A 57 2.69 -3.24 -13.71
C VAL A 57 4.10 -3.57 -14.23
N LEU A 58 5.11 -2.76 -13.92
CA LEU A 58 6.47 -2.98 -14.40
C LEU A 58 7.08 -4.24 -13.79
N ALA A 59 6.79 -4.56 -12.53
CA ALA A 59 7.23 -5.80 -11.90
C ALA A 59 6.64 -7.04 -12.60
N GLY A 60 5.35 -7.00 -12.95
CA GLY A 60 4.71 -8.07 -13.73
C GLY A 60 5.28 -8.20 -15.15
N VAL A 61 5.54 -7.07 -15.82
CA VAL A 61 6.18 -7.06 -17.15
C VAL A 61 7.59 -7.65 -17.08
N GLU A 62 8.39 -7.26 -16.09
CA GLU A 62 9.75 -7.75 -15.88
C GLU A 62 9.78 -9.26 -15.60
N ALA A 63 8.90 -9.76 -14.72
CA ALA A 63 8.75 -11.20 -14.48
C ALA A 63 8.35 -11.98 -15.75
N PHE A 64 7.43 -11.44 -16.54
CA PHE A 64 6.99 -12.06 -17.79
C PHE A 64 8.12 -12.13 -18.83
N ILE A 65 8.91 -11.06 -18.99
CA ILE A 65 10.03 -11.01 -19.94
C ILE A 65 11.15 -11.97 -19.51
N ASN A 66 11.50 -11.97 -18.22
CA ASN A 66 12.61 -12.76 -17.69
C ASN A 66 12.30 -14.26 -17.62
N LYS A 67 11.03 -14.67 -17.80
CA LYS A 67 10.55 -16.06 -17.64
C LYS A 67 11.03 -16.64 -16.31
N ASP A 68 10.75 -15.88 -15.25
CA ASP A 68 11.30 -16.14 -13.94
C ASP A 68 10.95 -17.54 -13.42
N THR A 69 11.90 -18.17 -12.75
CA THR A 69 11.71 -19.48 -12.09
C THR A 69 11.61 -19.27 -10.59
N PHE A 70 10.79 -20.06 -9.92
CA PHE A 70 10.48 -19.87 -8.52
C PHE A 70 11.70 -20.22 -7.67
N SER A 71 12.32 -19.18 -7.13
CA SER A 71 13.47 -19.26 -6.24
C SER A 71 13.07 -19.05 -4.77
N PHE A 72 14.06 -19.23 -3.89
CA PHE A 72 13.92 -18.89 -2.47
C PHE A 72 13.55 -17.42 -2.24
N ALA A 73 14.03 -16.49 -3.08
CA ALA A 73 13.71 -15.07 -2.97
C ALA A 73 12.24 -14.78 -3.32
N ASN A 74 11.66 -15.46 -4.32
CA ASN A 74 10.22 -15.35 -4.62
C ASN A 74 9.38 -15.83 -3.42
N GLY A 75 9.80 -16.92 -2.77
CA GLY A 75 9.18 -17.44 -1.55
C GLY A 75 9.21 -16.46 -0.39
N ILE A 76 10.34 -15.78 -0.16
CA ILE A 76 10.45 -14.69 0.83
C ILE A 76 9.50 -13.55 0.46
N GLY A 77 9.50 -13.13 -0.81
CA GLY A 77 8.62 -12.08 -1.32
C GLY A 77 7.15 -12.38 -1.04
N LEU A 78 6.71 -13.63 -1.29
CA LEU A 78 5.36 -14.09 -1.00
C LEU A 78 5.02 -14.00 0.50
N VAL A 79 5.90 -14.46 1.38
CA VAL A 79 5.67 -14.40 2.84
C VAL A 79 5.53 -12.94 3.31
N ILE A 80 6.41 -12.05 2.85
CA ILE A 80 6.35 -10.62 3.17
C ILE A 80 5.04 -10.02 2.64
N LEU A 81 4.62 -10.40 1.44
CA LEU A 81 3.40 -9.90 0.82
C LEU A 81 2.15 -10.36 1.59
N ILE A 82 2.10 -11.64 1.99
CA ILE A 82 1.03 -12.16 2.86
C ILE A 82 0.97 -11.37 4.17
N PHE A 83 2.12 -11.18 4.82
CA PHE A 83 2.21 -10.38 6.05
C PHE A 83 1.68 -8.96 5.85
N ALA A 84 2.10 -8.28 4.77
CA ALA A 84 1.68 -6.92 4.45
C ALA A 84 0.16 -6.79 4.34
N TYR A 85 -0.50 -7.75 3.68
CA TYR A 85 -1.95 -7.74 3.50
C TYR A 85 -2.71 -8.13 4.77
N ILE A 86 -2.17 -9.02 5.62
CA ILE A 86 -2.73 -9.25 6.95
C ILE A 86 -2.71 -7.94 7.75
N MET A 87 -1.57 -7.23 7.74
CA MET A 87 -1.44 -5.92 8.40
C MET A 87 -2.39 -4.88 7.82
N LEU A 88 -2.56 -4.83 6.49
CA LEU A 88 -3.54 -3.95 5.82
C LEU A 88 -4.94 -4.13 6.42
N PHE A 89 -5.43 -5.36 6.47
CA PHE A 89 -6.79 -5.61 6.96
C PHE A 89 -6.92 -5.41 8.47
N MET A 90 -5.87 -5.64 9.25
CA MET A 90 -5.84 -5.24 10.66
C MET A 90 -5.92 -3.72 10.84
N VAL A 91 -5.21 -2.96 10.00
CA VAL A 91 -5.26 -1.48 10.00
C VAL A 91 -6.64 -0.99 9.57
N ILE A 92 -7.20 -1.53 8.48
CA ILE A 92 -8.57 -1.21 8.02
C ILE A 92 -9.56 -1.46 9.14
N LYS A 93 -9.48 -2.61 9.82
CA LYS A 93 -10.37 -2.96 10.94
C LYS A 93 -10.20 -2.00 12.12
N THR A 94 -8.97 -1.61 12.44
CA THR A 94 -8.67 -0.76 13.59
C THR A 94 -9.16 0.67 13.39
N LEU A 95 -8.93 1.25 12.21
CA LEU A 95 -9.39 2.59 11.87
C LEU A 95 -10.89 2.62 11.54
N GLY A 96 -11.43 1.55 10.95
CA GLY A 96 -12.81 1.50 10.51
C GLY A 96 -13.09 2.56 9.43
N GLY A 97 -14.19 3.30 9.58
CA GLY A 97 -14.69 4.25 8.58
C GLY A 97 -13.76 5.43 8.25
N ILE A 98 -12.74 5.69 9.09
CA ILE A 98 -11.77 6.76 8.82
C ILE A 98 -10.58 6.28 7.97
N TRP A 99 -10.44 4.97 7.72
CA TRP A 99 -9.37 4.47 6.87
C TRP A 99 -9.62 4.84 5.41
N THR A 100 -8.69 5.60 4.82
CA THR A 100 -8.70 5.95 3.40
C THR A 100 -7.28 5.99 2.84
N LEU A 101 -7.15 5.75 1.54
CA LEU A 101 -5.89 5.95 0.82
C LEU A 101 -5.59 7.45 0.61
N LYS A 102 -6.64 8.26 0.47
CA LYS A 102 -6.58 9.71 0.39
C LYS A 102 -6.50 10.33 1.79
N LEU A 103 -5.87 11.50 1.91
CA LEU A 103 -5.79 12.22 3.18
C LEU A 103 -7.07 12.99 3.47
N PHE A 104 -7.96 12.41 4.26
CA PHE A 104 -9.13 13.12 4.79
C PHE A 104 -8.93 13.45 6.26
N ILE A 105 -9.17 14.71 6.62
CA ILE A 105 -9.17 15.17 8.01
C ILE A 105 -10.58 15.62 8.37
N LEU A 106 -11.13 15.01 9.41
CA LEU A 106 -12.41 15.40 10.00
C LEU A 106 -12.21 16.62 10.92
N PRO A 107 -13.23 17.47 11.12
CA PRO A 107 -13.15 18.57 12.08
C PRO A 107 -12.72 18.11 13.48
N ASN A 108 -13.26 16.98 13.93
CA ASN A 108 -12.88 16.30 15.17
C ASN A 108 -12.23 14.95 14.84
N HIS A 109 -11.06 14.97 14.20
CA HIS A 109 -10.41 13.75 13.72
C HIS A 109 -9.97 12.83 14.89
N PRO A 110 -10.44 11.57 14.94
CA PRO A 110 -10.07 10.66 16.02
C PRO A 110 -8.62 10.17 15.88
N ILE A 111 -7.87 10.18 16.97
CA ILE A 111 -6.48 9.67 17.03
C ILE A 111 -6.46 8.33 17.75
N ILE A 112 -6.21 7.25 17.00
CA ILE A 112 -6.13 5.90 17.55
C ILE A 112 -4.71 5.61 18.03
N LYS A 113 -4.59 5.19 19.30
CA LYS A 113 -3.31 4.84 19.95
C LYS A 113 -3.25 3.39 20.47
N SER A 114 -4.21 2.56 20.06
CA SER A 114 -4.34 1.15 20.47
C SER A 114 -3.93 0.17 19.37
N GLY A 115 -3.67 -1.09 19.74
CA GLY A 115 -3.31 -2.14 18.78
C GLY A 115 -1.99 -1.85 18.06
N LEU A 116 -1.99 -1.96 16.73
CA LEU A 116 -0.81 -1.70 15.89
C LEU A 116 -0.26 -0.27 16.05
N TYR A 117 -1.11 0.68 16.45
CA TYR A 117 -0.72 2.08 16.67
C TYR A 117 0.15 2.30 17.91
N LYS A 118 0.34 1.27 18.75
CA LYS A 118 1.35 1.28 19.82
C LYS A 118 2.77 1.01 19.31
N ILE A 119 2.90 0.32 18.18
CA ILE A 119 4.20 -0.06 17.60
C ILE A 119 4.76 1.11 16.78
N THR A 120 3.90 1.76 16.01
CA THR A 120 4.25 2.92 15.18
C THR A 120 3.03 3.81 15.00
N LYS A 121 3.23 5.12 14.80
CA LYS A 121 2.15 6.06 14.49
C LYS A 121 1.47 5.75 13.15
N HIS A 122 2.21 5.11 12.22
CA HIS A 122 1.77 4.91 10.83
C HIS A 122 1.85 3.44 10.38
N PRO A 123 1.12 2.52 11.03
CA PRO A 123 1.22 1.09 10.74
C PRO A 123 0.80 0.75 9.30
N ASN A 124 -0.10 1.54 8.69
CA ASN A 124 -0.47 1.37 7.28
C ASN A 124 0.73 1.48 6.34
N TYR A 125 1.71 2.32 6.68
CA TYR A 125 2.88 2.54 5.84
C TYR A 125 3.99 1.55 6.18
N PHE A 126 4.35 1.44 7.46
CA PHE A 126 5.51 0.67 7.89
C PHE A 126 5.27 -0.84 7.95
N LEU A 127 4.04 -1.28 8.22
CA LEU A 127 3.71 -2.71 8.35
C LEU A 127 2.99 -3.28 7.14
N ASN A 128 2.44 -2.43 6.26
CA ASN A 128 1.72 -2.84 5.07
C ASN A 128 2.39 -2.34 3.79
N ILE A 129 2.30 -1.04 3.47
CA ILE A 129 2.73 -0.53 2.15
C ILE A 129 4.20 -0.80 1.85
N ILE A 130 5.11 -0.54 2.78
CA ILE A 130 6.55 -0.77 2.55
C ILE A 130 6.83 -2.27 2.38
N PRO A 131 6.40 -3.18 3.31
CA PRO A 131 6.50 -4.62 3.10
C PRO A 131 5.87 -5.11 1.81
N GLU A 132 4.69 -4.61 1.43
CA GLU A 132 4.03 -4.98 0.19
C GLU A 132 4.90 -4.70 -1.03
N LEU A 133 5.45 -3.48 -1.16
CA LEU A 133 6.27 -3.13 -2.31
C LEU A 133 7.55 -3.96 -2.38
N ILE A 134 8.17 -4.23 -1.22
CA ILE A 134 9.33 -5.13 -1.14
C ILE A 134 8.92 -6.56 -1.54
N GLY A 135 7.79 -7.03 -1.04
CA GLY A 135 7.24 -8.36 -1.32
C GLY A 135 6.93 -8.55 -2.80
N VAL A 136 6.32 -7.55 -3.46
CA VAL A 136 6.09 -7.54 -4.91
C VAL A 136 7.40 -7.66 -5.67
N LEU A 137 8.38 -6.80 -5.39
CA LEU A 137 9.64 -6.77 -6.14
C LEU A 137 10.45 -8.06 -5.96
N LEU A 138 10.43 -8.66 -4.76
CA LEU A 138 11.07 -9.95 -4.50
C LEU A 138 10.32 -11.11 -5.15
N LEU A 139 8.98 -11.11 -5.07
CA LEU A 139 8.13 -12.14 -5.69
C LEU A 139 8.34 -12.22 -7.21
N THR A 140 8.65 -11.10 -7.86
CA THR A 140 8.77 -10.99 -9.32
C THR A 140 10.23 -10.85 -9.80
N HIS A 141 11.21 -10.88 -8.89
CA HIS A 141 12.61 -10.54 -9.17
C HIS A 141 12.81 -9.25 -9.99
N ALA A 142 11.96 -8.24 -9.73
CA ALA A 142 11.89 -7.05 -10.56
C ALA A 142 12.98 -6.03 -10.20
N THR A 143 14.21 -6.34 -10.59
CA THR A 143 15.42 -5.60 -10.24
C THR A 143 15.41 -4.19 -10.81
N TYR A 144 15.02 -4.00 -12.07
CA TYR A 144 14.96 -2.67 -12.67
C TYR A 144 13.83 -1.84 -12.07
N THR A 145 12.69 -2.47 -11.79
CA THR A 145 11.52 -1.81 -11.20
C THR A 145 11.80 -1.27 -9.79
N THR A 146 12.78 -1.82 -9.06
CA THR A 146 13.15 -1.33 -7.71
C THR A 146 13.51 0.16 -7.67
N ILE A 147 13.94 0.76 -8.78
CA ILE A 147 14.25 2.20 -8.87
C ILE A 147 13.04 3.08 -8.49
N LEU A 148 11.82 2.59 -8.71
CA LEU A 148 10.59 3.29 -8.35
C LEU A 148 10.36 3.40 -6.84
N LEU A 149 11.10 2.64 -6.01
CA LEU A 149 11.07 2.83 -4.55
C LEU A 149 11.58 4.21 -4.14
N VAL A 150 12.49 4.81 -4.90
CA VAL A 150 13.05 6.15 -4.60
C VAL A 150 11.96 7.23 -4.66
N PRO A 151 11.25 7.45 -5.79
CA PRO A 151 10.15 8.42 -5.81
C PRO A 151 9.01 8.01 -4.87
N TYR A 152 8.75 6.71 -4.69
CA TYR A 152 7.74 6.25 -3.75
C TYR A 152 8.04 6.69 -2.31
N ALA A 153 9.28 6.46 -1.86
CA ALA A 153 9.74 6.85 -0.53
C ALA A 153 9.64 8.36 -0.31
N TYR A 154 9.98 9.16 -1.33
CA TYR A 154 9.81 10.61 -1.28
C TYR A 154 8.34 11.02 -1.08
N PHE A 155 7.42 10.50 -1.91
CA PHE A 155 6.00 10.84 -1.77
C PHE A 155 5.40 10.33 -0.46
N LEU A 156 5.85 9.17 0.02
CA LEU A 156 5.45 8.61 1.30
C LEU A 156 5.94 9.46 2.47
N TYR A 157 7.19 9.94 2.42
CA TYR A 157 7.73 10.86 3.42
C TYR A 157 6.94 12.17 3.48
N VAL A 158 6.63 12.75 2.31
CA VAL A 158 5.78 13.95 2.23
C VAL A 158 4.39 13.68 2.80
N ARG A 159 3.82 12.50 2.53
CA ARG A 159 2.51 12.07 3.05
C ARG A 159 2.51 12.00 4.57
N ILE A 160 3.51 11.34 5.16
CA ILE A 160 3.67 11.21 6.62
C ILE A 160 3.78 12.60 7.26
N LYS A 161 4.64 13.46 6.75
CA LYS A 161 4.82 14.83 7.27
C LYS A 161 3.53 15.65 7.19
N GLN A 162 2.74 15.48 6.14
CA GLN A 162 1.43 16.14 6.02
C GLN A 162 0.43 15.63 7.07
N GLU A 163 0.38 14.33 7.32
CA GLU A 163 -0.50 13.75 8.35
C GLU A 163 -0.13 14.23 9.74
N GLU A 164 1.15 14.12 10.11
CA GLU A 164 1.63 14.53 11.42
C GLU A 164 1.34 16.01 11.69
N LYS A 165 1.55 16.87 10.68
CA LYS A 165 1.21 18.30 10.78
C LYS A 165 -0.30 18.54 10.97
N LEU A 166 -1.15 17.85 10.20
CA LEU A 166 -2.60 18.08 10.23
C LEU A 166 -3.27 17.46 11.46
N MET A 167 -2.73 16.36 11.98
CA MET A 167 -3.24 15.65 13.15
C MET A 167 -2.56 16.08 14.45
N ASN A 168 -1.51 16.91 14.36
CA ASN A 168 -0.68 17.38 15.49
C ASN A 168 -0.14 16.22 16.35
N ILE A 169 0.46 15.22 15.69
CA ILE A 169 1.02 14.01 16.33
C ILE A 169 2.51 13.86 16.10
#